data_AF-A0A662UH55-F1
#
_entry.id   AF-A0A662UH55-F1
#
_cell.length_a   1.000
_cell.length_b   1.000
_cell.length_c   1.000
_cell.angle_alpha   90.00
_cell.angle_beta   90.00
_cell.angle_gamma   90.00
#
_symmetry.space_group_name_H-M   'P 1'
#
loop_
_entity.id
_entity.type
_entity.pdbx_description
1 polymer ?
#
loop_
_entity_poly.entity_id
_entity_poly.type
_entity_poly.pdbx_seq_one_letter_code
_entity_poly.pdbx_strand_id
1 'polypeptide(L)'
;MYKSSNYDQRELRGYLDFLHEKLKKKYLNSSMLYVVRKWYESGKPLTDVESLAFVVAMYDFQMKVETLKSHFLQLLDFLEKNEYSFTDLASDEISAEARKTLIPQIRYFHRFDPNMLALPLIVKGSKNLRTIAKLSVDAKEFQALPRKLLQHVWNNIASSLSLDYNKILGIKCRKTSPIEATVCILPKPRSNGILKRVHLFLRWVSRDEYPDLGLWTFIPKSKLTVPLDSNISRTLGRVTKGSELPANRKGLREAMDTLRAINPEDPVKYDFILSRPGILGWCKKDMNFSDCDICFLKNYCKAGKTVRSKRKDLIEKIRQGHPHEYGKQVMKQELNQRYKKIRCWTEKTIDHSLRPDVYCENEGIIVAEVKVLKKKPRKVSEIEGPEQIARYISYIQSIGKQIERSYLTYVVTKTTLWRNLNEVERMIHEKLFYLFINAQHPPEIIGVFIPQENTKKLKEVKLVQIS
;
A
#
# COMPACT_ATOMS: atom_id res chain seq x y z
N MET A 1 35.82 16.77 4.60
CA MET A 1 34.57 16.26 3.97
C MET A 1 33.65 15.43 4.89
N TYR A 2 34.14 14.70 5.91
CA TYR A 2 33.30 13.77 6.70
C TYR A 2 32.18 14.37 7.59
N LYS A 3 32.14 15.69 7.83
CA LYS A 3 31.16 16.29 8.78
C LYS A 3 29.74 16.45 8.23
N SER A 4 29.53 16.56 6.91
CA SER A 4 28.17 16.81 6.35
C SER A 4 27.30 15.55 6.26
N SER A 5 27.86 14.38 5.94
CA SER A 5 27.07 13.14 5.82
C SER A 5 26.34 12.77 7.11
N ASN A 6 27.02 12.93 8.25
CA ASN A 6 26.46 12.63 9.57
C ASN A 6 25.48 13.71 10.05
N TYR A 7 25.45 14.90 9.43
CA TYR A 7 24.42 15.89 9.67
C TYR A 7 23.14 15.52 8.92
N ASP A 8 23.24 15.33 7.58
CA ASP A 8 22.12 14.94 6.71
C ASP A 8 21.42 13.66 7.20
N GLN A 9 22.19 12.67 7.66
CA GLN A 9 21.65 11.41 8.20
C GLN A 9 20.87 11.60 9.51
N ARG A 10 21.34 12.47 10.41
CA ARG A 10 20.63 12.78 11.67
C ARG A 10 19.35 13.58 11.42
N GLU A 11 19.37 14.52 10.49
CA GLU A 11 18.18 15.28 10.12
C GLU A 11 17.13 14.37 9.44
N LEU A 12 17.56 13.53 8.50
CA LEU A 12 16.70 12.51 7.87
C LEU A 12 16.13 11.53 8.90
N ARG A 13 16.95 11.06 9.86
CA ARG A 13 16.47 10.20 10.96
C ARG A 13 15.36 10.90 11.75
N GLY A 14 15.60 12.12 12.24
CA GLY A 14 14.63 12.87 13.04
C GLY A 14 13.30 13.08 12.29
N TYR A 15 13.36 13.36 10.99
CA TYR A 15 12.17 13.49 10.16
C TYR A 15 11.44 12.15 9.92
N LEU A 16 12.18 11.05 9.73
CA LEU A 16 11.59 9.71 9.60
C LEU A 16 10.99 9.22 10.93
N ASP A 17 11.59 9.53 12.08
CA ASP A 17 11.03 9.25 13.41
C ASP A 17 9.73 10.06 13.64
N PHE A 18 9.70 11.35 13.29
CA PHE A 18 8.47 12.16 13.31
C PHE A 18 7.36 11.57 12.44
N LEU A 19 7.68 11.17 11.20
CA LEU A 19 6.73 10.53 10.29
C LEU A 19 6.27 9.16 10.80
N HIS A 20 7.15 8.39 11.46
CA HIS A 20 6.79 7.11 12.09
C HIS A 20 5.69 7.33 13.13
N GLU A 21 5.91 8.24 14.07
CA GLU A 21 4.99 8.51 15.17
C GLU A 21 3.63 9.02 14.68
N LYS A 22 3.61 9.90 13.68
CA LYS A 22 2.38 10.38 13.05
C LYS A 22 1.63 9.29 12.26
N LEU A 23 2.33 8.40 11.56
CA LEU A 23 1.72 7.50 10.57
C LEU A 23 1.54 6.05 11.04
N LYS A 24 2.15 5.61 12.14
CA LYS A 24 2.13 4.20 12.59
C LYS A 24 0.72 3.59 12.72
N LYS A 25 -0.26 4.35 13.23
CA LYS A 25 -1.67 3.91 13.29
C LYS A 25 -2.29 3.74 11.90
N LYS A 26 -2.05 4.69 10.99
CA LYS A 26 -2.53 4.62 9.59
C LYS A 26 -1.83 3.52 8.79
N TYR A 27 -0.56 3.24 9.08
CA TYR A 27 0.17 2.11 8.51
C TYR A 27 -0.53 0.80 8.85
N LEU A 28 -0.78 0.53 10.13
CA LEU A 28 -1.45 -0.69 10.59
C LEU A 28 -2.73 -0.97 9.80
N ASN A 29 -3.67 -0.01 9.75
CA ASN A 29 -4.96 -0.17 9.06
C ASN A 29 -4.82 -0.50 7.56
N SER A 30 -3.70 -0.10 6.94
CA SER A 30 -3.35 -0.36 5.54
C SER A 30 -2.39 -1.54 5.34
N SER A 31 -2.21 -2.39 6.35
CA SER A 31 -1.28 -3.52 6.34
C SER A 31 -1.96 -4.82 6.74
N MET A 32 -1.44 -5.94 6.23
CA MET A 32 -1.82 -7.27 6.70
C MET A 32 -1.51 -7.49 8.20
N LEU A 33 -0.59 -6.71 8.80
CA LEU A 33 -0.34 -6.71 10.25
C LEU A 33 -1.59 -6.40 11.09
N TYR A 34 -2.60 -5.70 10.53
CA TYR A 34 -3.89 -5.49 11.19
C TYR A 34 -4.57 -6.80 11.61
N VAL A 35 -4.55 -7.81 10.74
CA VAL A 35 -5.12 -9.15 11.01
C VAL A 35 -4.48 -9.76 12.25
N VAL A 36 -3.14 -9.73 12.28
CA VAL A 36 -2.34 -10.34 13.35
C VAL A 36 -2.53 -9.57 14.66
N ARG A 37 -2.60 -8.24 14.61
CA ARG A 37 -2.90 -7.42 15.81
C ARG A 37 -4.31 -7.66 16.34
N LYS A 38 -5.35 -7.76 15.51
CA LYS A 38 -6.71 -8.08 15.98
C LYS A 38 -6.71 -9.39 16.80
N TRP A 39 -6.01 -10.41 16.32
CA TRP A 39 -5.89 -11.72 16.99
C TRP A 39 -5.04 -11.68 18.27
N TYR A 40 -3.97 -10.90 18.28
CA TYR A 40 -3.16 -10.65 19.47
C TYR A 40 -3.95 -9.89 20.55
N GLU A 41 -4.69 -8.86 20.14
CA GLU A 41 -5.48 -7.99 21.02
C GLU A 41 -6.76 -8.68 21.52
N SER A 42 -7.23 -9.77 20.89
CA SER A 42 -8.28 -10.66 21.44
C SER A 42 -7.77 -11.71 22.44
N GLY A 43 -6.51 -11.58 22.92
CA GLY A 43 -5.98 -12.38 24.04
C GLY A 43 -5.59 -13.82 23.68
N LYS A 44 -5.43 -14.13 22.39
CA LYS A 44 -5.11 -15.48 21.91
C LYS A 44 -3.69 -15.90 22.33
N PRO A 45 -3.42 -17.22 22.51
CA PRO A 45 -2.09 -17.71 22.90
C PRO A 45 -0.98 -17.21 21.96
N LEU A 46 0.19 -16.84 22.52
CA LEU A 46 1.27 -16.23 21.72
C LEU A 46 1.81 -17.15 20.61
N THR A 47 1.75 -18.48 20.81
CA THR A 47 2.07 -19.51 19.80
C THR A 47 1.12 -19.49 18.60
N ASP A 48 -0.14 -19.17 18.85
CA ASP A 48 -1.21 -19.08 17.86
C ASP A 48 -1.06 -17.79 17.04
N VAL A 49 -0.83 -16.67 17.73
CA VAL A 49 -0.48 -15.38 17.13
C VAL A 49 0.80 -15.46 16.28
N GLU A 50 1.82 -16.20 16.74
CA GLU A 50 3.07 -16.42 16.00
C GLU A 50 2.82 -17.20 14.68
N SER A 51 2.01 -18.26 14.73
CA SER A 51 1.64 -19.03 13.53
C SER A 51 0.82 -18.18 12.55
N LEU A 52 -0.13 -17.39 13.06
CA LEU A 52 -0.89 -16.43 12.25
C LEU A 52 0.04 -15.38 11.61
N ALA A 53 0.96 -14.80 12.38
CA ALA A 53 1.92 -13.81 11.90
C ALA A 53 2.76 -14.37 10.74
N PHE A 54 3.24 -15.61 10.87
CA PHE A 54 4.00 -16.27 9.82
C PHE A 54 3.15 -16.50 8.57
N VAL A 55 1.97 -17.12 8.70
CA VAL A 55 1.08 -17.40 7.56
C VAL A 55 0.68 -16.09 6.86
N VAL A 56 0.18 -15.10 7.59
CA VAL A 56 -0.24 -13.81 7.02
C VAL A 56 0.92 -13.13 6.27
N ALA A 57 2.13 -13.12 6.83
CA ALA A 57 3.30 -12.58 6.14
C ALA A 57 3.66 -13.35 4.86
N MET A 58 3.44 -14.68 4.80
CA MET A 58 3.65 -15.49 3.59
C MET A 58 2.61 -15.24 2.50
N TYR A 59 1.36 -14.89 2.87
CA TYR A 59 0.29 -14.56 1.92
C TYR A 59 0.34 -13.12 1.40
N ASP A 60 1.07 -12.20 2.07
CA ASP A 60 1.19 -10.78 1.70
C ASP A 60 2.03 -10.55 0.40
N PHE A 61 1.44 -10.89 -0.75
CA PHE A 61 1.97 -10.59 -2.08
C PHE A 61 0.94 -10.73 -3.21
N GLN A 62 1.13 -9.91 -4.25
CA GLN A 62 0.43 -9.97 -5.55
C GLN A 62 -1.11 -9.92 -5.49
N MET A 63 -1.67 -9.56 -4.34
CA MET A 63 -3.10 -9.42 -4.09
C MET A 63 -3.35 -8.13 -3.30
N LYS A 64 -4.53 -7.56 -3.54
CA LYS A 64 -5.22 -6.54 -2.76
C LYS A 64 -5.01 -6.74 -1.25
N VAL A 65 -4.31 -5.84 -0.57
CA VAL A 65 -4.18 -5.91 0.91
C VAL A 65 -5.55 -5.84 1.58
N GLU A 66 -6.45 -4.97 1.12
CA GLU A 66 -7.79 -4.85 1.70
C GLU A 66 -8.64 -6.12 1.52
N THR A 67 -8.62 -6.71 0.33
CA THR A 67 -9.33 -7.98 0.07
C THR A 67 -8.71 -9.14 0.85
N LEU A 68 -7.37 -9.24 0.89
CA LEU A 68 -6.70 -10.31 1.63
C LEU A 68 -6.92 -10.18 3.15
N LYS A 69 -6.88 -8.95 3.68
CA LYS A 69 -7.25 -8.64 5.07
C LYS A 69 -8.70 -9.06 5.34
N SER A 70 -9.65 -8.72 4.47
CA SER A 70 -11.05 -9.15 4.59
C SER A 70 -11.22 -10.68 4.59
N HIS A 71 -10.45 -11.41 3.76
CA HIS A 71 -10.51 -12.87 3.70
C HIS A 71 -9.93 -13.53 4.97
N PHE A 72 -8.80 -13.01 5.47
CA PHE A 72 -8.23 -13.48 6.74
C PHE A 72 -9.12 -13.11 7.94
N LEU A 73 -9.74 -11.93 7.96
CA LEU A 73 -10.68 -11.57 9.03
C LEU A 73 -11.87 -12.53 9.07
N GLN A 74 -12.49 -12.84 7.92
CA GLN A 74 -13.57 -13.86 7.86
C GLN A 74 -13.11 -15.25 8.31
N LEU A 75 -11.84 -15.63 8.05
CA LEU A 75 -11.25 -16.85 8.58
C LEU A 75 -11.12 -16.80 10.11
N LEU A 76 -10.63 -15.71 10.69
CA LEU A 76 -10.53 -15.54 12.14
C LEU A 76 -11.91 -15.50 12.81
N ASP A 77 -12.88 -14.83 12.20
CA ASP A 77 -14.26 -14.76 12.69
C ASP A 77 -14.93 -16.16 12.65
N PHE A 78 -14.60 -17.01 11.65
CA PHE A 78 -15.01 -18.43 11.61
C PHE A 78 -14.37 -19.23 12.75
N LEU A 79 -13.08 -19.03 13.03
CA LEU A 79 -12.39 -19.72 14.14
C LEU A 79 -12.96 -19.30 15.50
N GLU A 80 -13.14 -17.99 15.72
CA GLU A 80 -13.74 -17.44 16.94
C GLU A 80 -15.15 -17.99 17.19
N LYS A 81 -16.00 -18.10 16.14
CA LYS A 81 -17.36 -18.63 16.26
C LYS A 81 -17.41 -20.11 16.67
N ASN A 82 -16.42 -20.91 16.27
CA ASN A 82 -16.36 -22.35 16.55
C ASN A 82 -15.32 -22.70 17.65
N GLU A 83 -14.88 -21.71 18.42
CA GLU A 83 -13.91 -21.85 19.53
C GLU A 83 -12.55 -22.46 19.15
N TYR A 84 -12.18 -22.42 17.86
CA TYR A 84 -10.92 -22.92 17.35
C TYR A 84 -9.76 -21.92 17.52
N SER A 85 -8.54 -22.44 17.71
CA SER A 85 -7.30 -21.68 17.53
C SER A 85 -6.93 -21.58 16.05
N PHE A 86 -6.05 -20.65 15.69
CA PHE A 86 -5.49 -20.61 14.34
C PHE A 86 -4.63 -21.84 14.02
N THR A 87 -3.96 -22.44 15.00
CA THR A 87 -3.17 -23.66 14.82
C THR A 87 -4.00 -24.90 14.54
N ASP A 88 -5.29 -24.91 14.88
CA ASP A 88 -6.20 -26.05 14.60
C ASP A 88 -6.52 -26.21 13.11
N LEU A 89 -6.27 -25.16 12.30
CA LEU A 89 -6.28 -25.27 10.83
C LEU A 89 -5.19 -26.23 10.28
N ALA A 90 -4.31 -26.78 11.12
CA ALA A 90 -3.47 -27.91 10.76
C ALA A 90 -4.24 -29.25 10.68
N SER A 91 -5.45 -29.37 11.23
CA SER A 91 -6.33 -30.52 11.00
C SER A 91 -6.95 -30.47 9.59
N ASP A 92 -7.03 -31.63 8.95
CA ASP A 92 -7.67 -31.76 7.65
C ASP A 92 -9.20 -31.60 7.76
N GLU A 93 -9.80 -31.92 8.91
CA GLU A 93 -11.23 -31.76 9.20
C GLU A 93 -11.61 -30.28 9.36
N ILE A 94 -10.98 -29.59 10.31
CA ILE A 94 -11.25 -28.17 10.62
C ILE A 94 -10.91 -27.29 9.41
N SER A 95 -9.83 -27.61 8.69
CA SER A 95 -9.51 -26.88 7.45
C SER A 95 -10.50 -27.20 6.32
N ALA A 96 -11.09 -28.40 6.25
CA ALA A 96 -12.15 -28.72 5.29
C ALA A 96 -13.45 -27.98 5.60
N GLU A 97 -13.82 -27.88 6.88
CA GLU A 97 -14.97 -27.12 7.35
C GLU A 97 -14.81 -25.62 7.05
N ALA A 98 -13.65 -25.04 7.38
CA ALA A 98 -13.31 -23.65 7.06
C ALA A 98 -13.40 -23.41 5.54
N ARG A 99 -12.85 -24.31 4.71
CA ARG A 99 -12.97 -24.24 3.24
C ARG A 99 -14.42 -24.25 2.77
N LYS A 100 -15.20 -25.23 3.23
CA LYS A 100 -16.61 -25.42 2.85
C LYS A 100 -17.47 -24.22 3.23
N THR A 101 -17.15 -23.58 4.35
CA THR A 101 -17.88 -22.41 4.86
C THR A 101 -17.47 -21.12 4.16
N LEU A 102 -16.17 -20.85 4.01
CA LEU A 102 -15.66 -19.55 3.59
C LEU A 102 -15.59 -19.37 2.08
N ILE A 103 -15.13 -20.39 1.34
CA ILE A 103 -14.89 -20.26 -0.11
C ILE A 103 -16.15 -19.87 -0.91
N PRO A 104 -17.37 -20.39 -0.62
CA PRO A 104 -18.58 -19.92 -1.29
C PRO A 104 -18.88 -18.43 -1.08
N GLN A 105 -18.48 -17.87 0.06
CA GLN A 105 -18.73 -16.46 0.42
C GLN A 105 -17.71 -15.52 -0.24
N ILE A 106 -16.41 -15.85 -0.14
CA ILE A 106 -15.31 -15.01 -0.65
C ILE A 106 -14.91 -15.32 -2.10
N ARG A 107 -15.46 -16.39 -2.70
CA ARG A 107 -15.18 -16.96 -4.03
C ARG A 107 -13.79 -17.58 -4.21
N TYR A 108 -12.75 -17.00 -3.62
CA TYR A 108 -11.40 -17.56 -3.55
C TYR A 108 -10.62 -16.89 -2.41
N PHE A 109 -9.79 -17.62 -1.68
CA PHE A 109 -9.02 -17.07 -0.56
C PHE A 109 -7.81 -16.25 -1.01
N HIS A 110 -6.94 -16.81 -1.85
CA HIS A 110 -5.81 -16.10 -2.43
C HIS A 110 -5.59 -16.45 -3.90
N ARG A 111 -5.05 -15.53 -4.70
CA ARG A 111 -4.82 -15.79 -6.14
C ARG A 111 -3.90 -17.00 -6.43
N PHE A 112 -3.06 -17.39 -5.48
CA PHE A 112 -2.14 -18.53 -5.56
C PHE A 112 -2.57 -19.72 -4.69
N ASP A 113 -3.53 -19.52 -3.79
CA ASP A 113 -4.20 -20.58 -3.03
C ASP A 113 -5.71 -20.28 -2.96
N PRO A 114 -6.45 -20.50 -4.07
CA PRO A 114 -7.84 -20.05 -4.18
C PRO A 114 -8.77 -20.83 -3.26
N ASN A 115 -8.43 -22.08 -2.98
CA ASN A 115 -9.27 -23.02 -2.22
C ASN A 115 -8.69 -23.33 -0.83
N MET A 116 -7.76 -22.53 -0.29
CA MET A 116 -7.08 -22.76 1.02
C MET A 116 -6.48 -24.18 1.16
N LEU A 117 -5.85 -24.69 0.10
CA LEU A 117 -5.18 -26.00 0.11
C LEU A 117 -3.75 -25.89 0.63
N ALA A 118 -3.08 -24.75 0.44
CA ALA A 118 -1.75 -24.50 1.00
C ALA A 118 -1.81 -24.15 2.49
N LEU A 119 -2.81 -23.36 2.89
CA LEU A 119 -2.96 -22.86 4.26
C LEU A 119 -2.75 -23.93 5.36
N PRO A 120 -3.46 -25.08 5.38
CA PRO A 120 -3.30 -26.08 6.44
C PRO A 120 -1.87 -26.65 6.52
N LEU A 121 -1.20 -26.84 5.38
CA LEU A 121 0.19 -27.29 5.35
C LEU A 121 1.15 -26.23 5.89
N ILE A 122 0.91 -24.96 5.59
CA ILE A 122 1.76 -23.86 6.09
C ILE A 122 1.59 -23.69 7.61
N VAL A 123 0.37 -23.81 8.14
CA VAL A 123 0.10 -23.83 9.59
C VAL A 123 0.78 -25.03 10.26
N LYS A 124 0.62 -26.23 9.69
CA LYS A 124 1.29 -27.46 10.17
C LYS A 124 2.82 -27.31 10.16
N GLY A 125 3.36 -26.65 9.12
CA GLY A 125 4.77 -26.35 8.96
C GLY A 125 5.32 -25.30 9.95
N SER A 126 4.52 -24.31 10.34
CA SER A 126 4.95 -23.18 11.19
C SER A 126 5.10 -23.50 12.68
N LYS A 127 4.83 -24.74 13.10
CA LYS A 127 5.04 -25.17 14.50
C LYS A 127 6.51 -25.02 14.92
N ASN A 128 6.75 -24.57 16.15
CA ASN A 128 8.08 -24.44 16.77
C ASN A 128 9.05 -23.41 16.13
N LEU A 129 8.56 -22.42 15.38
CA LEU A 129 9.41 -21.37 14.78
C LEU A 129 10.26 -20.62 15.82
N ARG A 130 9.68 -20.23 16.98
CA ARG A 130 10.40 -19.62 18.10
C ARG A 130 11.62 -20.41 18.55
N THR A 131 11.51 -21.74 18.64
CA THR A 131 12.60 -22.63 19.10
C THR A 131 13.76 -22.61 18.12
N ILE A 132 13.47 -22.74 16.81
CA ILE A 132 14.48 -22.65 15.75
C ILE A 132 15.12 -21.26 15.72
N ALA A 133 14.34 -20.21 15.96
CA ALA A 133 14.83 -18.85 16.05
C ALA A 133 15.81 -18.68 17.22
N LYS A 134 15.44 -19.14 18.42
CA LYS A 134 16.30 -19.07 19.61
C LYS A 134 17.61 -19.83 19.41
N LEU A 135 17.56 -21.08 18.95
CA LEU A 135 18.76 -21.88 18.64
C LEU A 135 19.69 -21.20 17.62
N SER A 136 19.11 -20.56 16.58
CA SER A 136 19.90 -19.81 15.58
C SER A 136 20.52 -18.53 16.14
N VAL A 137 19.92 -17.91 17.15
CA VAL A 137 20.41 -16.71 17.84
C VAL A 137 21.53 -17.08 18.82
N ASP A 138 21.35 -18.15 19.59
CA ASP A 138 22.35 -18.69 20.52
C ASP A 138 23.63 -19.11 19.74
N ALA A 139 23.46 -19.70 18.55
CA ALA A 139 24.54 -20.00 17.61
C ALA A 139 25.11 -18.78 16.86
N LYS A 140 24.59 -17.56 17.09
CA LYS A 140 24.99 -16.28 16.44
C LYS A 140 24.73 -16.19 14.93
N GLU A 141 23.86 -17.02 14.38
CA GLU A 141 23.60 -17.18 12.93
C GLU A 141 22.46 -16.29 12.38
N PHE A 142 22.33 -15.05 12.86
CA PHE A 142 21.25 -14.11 12.48
C PHE A 142 21.01 -13.97 10.96
N GLN A 143 22.08 -14.04 10.14
CA GLN A 143 21.96 -13.93 8.68
C GLN A 143 21.36 -15.19 8.02
N ALA A 144 21.50 -16.36 8.65
CA ALA A 144 20.95 -17.62 8.17
C ALA A 144 19.51 -17.85 8.65
N LEU A 145 19.10 -17.21 9.76
CA LEU A 145 17.78 -17.36 10.39
C LEU A 145 16.61 -17.39 9.40
N PRO A 146 16.44 -16.44 8.44
CA PRO A 146 15.32 -16.49 7.49
C PRO A 146 15.27 -17.77 6.63
N ARG A 147 16.43 -18.38 6.35
CA ARG A 147 16.54 -19.63 5.60
C ARG A 147 16.35 -20.85 6.50
N LYS A 148 16.83 -20.81 7.75
CA LYS A 148 16.61 -21.87 8.74
C LYS A 148 15.13 -22.02 9.09
N LEU A 149 14.40 -20.92 9.30
CA LEU A 149 12.95 -20.94 9.50
C LEU A 149 12.21 -21.55 8.30
N LEU A 150 12.54 -21.16 7.07
CA LEU A 150 11.93 -21.77 5.88
C LEU A 150 12.28 -23.25 5.74
N GLN A 151 13.53 -23.65 6.01
CA GLN A 151 13.95 -25.04 5.92
C GLN A 151 13.21 -25.91 6.95
N HIS A 152 13.02 -25.40 8.17
CA HIS A 152 12.19 -26.05 9.20
C HIS A 152 10.74 -26.22 8.75
N VAL A 153 10.11 -25.16 8.25
CA VAL A 153 8.72 -25.20 7.75
C VAL A 153 8.57 -26.23 6.63
N TRP A 154 9.50 -26.26 5.68
CA TRP A 154 9.46 -27.24 4.60
C TRP A 154 9.76 -28.67 5.05
N ASN A 155 10.64 -28.87 6.05
CA ASN A 155 10.89 -30.19 6.65
C ASN A 155 9.64 -30.74 7.35
N ASN A 156 8.95 -29.91 8.13
CA ASN A 156 7.69 -30.27 8.79
C ASN A 156 6.60 -30.63 7.78
N ILE A 157 6.47 -29.85 6.70
CA ILE A 157 5.52 -30.15 5.60
C ILE A 157 5.87 -31.47 4.92
N ALA A 158 7.14 -31.68 4.59
CA ALA A 158 7.62 -32.91 3.97
C ALA A 158 7.33 -34.15 4.83
N SER A 159 7.68 -34.08 6.13
CA SER A 159 7.39 -35.12 7.13
C SER A 159 5.89 -35.38 7.26
N SER A 160 5.05 -34.34 7.31
CA SER A 160 3.59 -34.49 7.44
C SER A 160 2.89 -35.10 6.22
N LEU A 161 3.59 -35.20 5.09
CA LEU A 161 3.11 -35.80 3.83
C LEU A 161 3.84 -37.09 3.48
N SER A 162 4.76 -37.58 4.33
CA SER A 162 5.68 -38.68 4.03
C SER A 162 6.46 -38.50 2.72
N LEU A 163 6.80 -37.25 2.40
CA LEU A 163 7.53 -36.87 1.18
C LEU A 163 9.02 -36.61 1.47
N ASP A 164 9.88 -37.01 0.53
CA ASP A 164 11.26 -36.53 0.47
C ASP A 164 11.26 -35.04 0.09
N TYR A 165 11.93 -34.22 0.91
CA TYR A 165 12.11 -32.79 0.68
C TYR A 165 12.74 -32.48 -0.70
N ASN A 166 13.63 -33.34 -1.22
CA ASN A 166 14.22 -33.13 -2.54
C ASN A 166 13.18 -33.25 -3.67
N LYS A 167 12.16 -34.10 -3.53
CA LYS A 167 11.03 -34.16 -4.48
C LYS A 167 10.25 -32.84 -4.49
N ILE A 168 10.06 -32.20 -3.33
CA ILE A 168 9.40 -30.88 -3.22
C ILE A 168 10.16 -29.78 -3.99
N LEU A 169 11.49 -29.86 -4.07
CA LEU A 169 12.29 -28.91 -4.85
C LEU A 169 11.96 -28.97 -6.36
N GLY A 170 11.57 -30.13 -6.89
CA GLY A 170 11.13 -30.30 -8.28
C GLY A 170 9.70 -29.82 -8.57
N ILE A 171 8.83 -29.73 -7.55
CA ILE A 171 7.42 -29.34 -7.72
C ILE A 171 7.31 -27.91 -8.27
N LYS A 172 6.46 -27.74 -9.28
CA LYS A 172 6.12 -26.44 -9.89
C LYS A 172 4.91 -25.84 -9.19
N CYS A 173 4.87 -24.50 -9.07
CA CYS A 173 3.71 -23.79 -8.57
C CYS A 173 2.49 -24.02 -9.49
N ARG A 174 1.46 -24.68 -8.95
CA ARG A 174 0.13 -24.91 -9.54
C ARG A 174 -0.90 -24.83 -8.41
N LYS A 175 -2.20 -24.82 -8.74
CA LYS A 175 -3.29 -24.62 -7.77
C LYS A 175 -4.19 -25.86 -7.62
N THR A 176 -3.66 -27.00 -8.05
CA THR A 176 -4.37 -28.27 -8.27
C THR A 176 -4.27 -29.23 -7.07
N SER A 177 -3.23 -29.11 -6.25
CA SER A 177 -3.03 -29.91 -5.04
C SER A 177 -2.46 -29.05 -3.90
N PRO A 178 -2.60 -29.50 -2.63
CA PRO A 178 -2.04 -28.80 -1.46
C PRO A 178 -0.55 -28.46 -1.58
N ILE A 179 0.28 -29.41 -2.02
CA ILE A 179 1.73 -29.21 -2.11
C ILE A 179 2.12 -28.25 -3.24
N GLU A 180 1.45 -28.32 -4.40
CA GLU A 180 1.70 -27.40 -5.51
C GLU A 180 1.30 -25.96 -5.16
N ALA A 181 0.17 -25.78 -4.46
CA ALA A 181 -0.29 -24.48 -3.98
C ALA A 181 0.66 -23.94 -2.90
N THR A 182 1.17 -24.81 -2.03
CA THR A 182 2.18 -24.46 -1.02
C THR A 182 3.45 -23.94 -1.68
N VAL A 183 3.91 -24.52 -2.79
CA VAL A 183 5.06 -24.00 -3.56
C VAL A 183 4.79 -22.63 -4.20
N CYS A 184 3.53 -22.24 -4.43
CA CYS A 184 3.21 -20.89 -4.87
C CYS A 184 3.30 -19.84 -3.74
N ILE A 185 2.94 -20.22 -2.50
CA ILE A 185 2.88 -19.32 -1.34
C ILE A 185 4.21 -19.28 -0.59
N LEU A 186 4.82 -20.42 -0.27
CA LEU A 186 6.07 -20.48 0.48
C LEU A 186 7.29 -20.36 -0.45
N PRO A 187 8.24 -19.44 -0.16
CA PRO A 187 9.50 -19.41 -0.88
C PRO A 187 10.35 -20.65 -0.55
N LYS A 188 11.02 -21.24 -1.56
CA LYS A 188 11.96 -22.36 -1.36
C LYS A 188 13.21 -21.88 -0.58
N PRO A 189 13.74 -22.62 0.41
CA PRO A 189 14.83 -22.16 1.29
C PRO A 189 16.14 -21.85 0.55
N ARG A 190 16.41 -22.57 -0.54
CA ARG A 190 17.58 -22.40 -1.42
C ARG A 190 17.40 -21.34 -2.52
N SER A 191 16.28 -20.59 -2.53
CA SER A 191 16.05 -19.55 -3.55
C SER A 191 17.01 -18.37 -3.43
N ASN A 192 17.45 -17.81 -4.57
CA ASN A 192 18.32 -16.63 -4.64
C ASN A 192 17.60 -15.30 -4.31
N GLY A 193 16.32 -15.36 -3.93
CA GLY A 193 15.54 -14.18 -3.55
C GLY A 193 15.97 -13.55 -2.22
N ILE A 194 15.46 -12.33 -2.00
CA ILE A 194 15.68 -11.51 -0.79
C ILE A 194 14.76 -11.87 0.39
N LEU A 195 13.90 -12.89 0.24
CA LEU A 195 13.02 -13.42 1.29
C LEU A 195 12.18 -12.35 2.02
N LYS A 196 11.70 -11.31 1.33
CA LYS A 196 11.02 -10.14 1.93
C LYS A 196 9.91 -10.49 2.93
N ARG A 197 9.16 -11.57 2.67
CA ARG A 197 8.04 -12.04 3.50
C ARG A 197 8.50 -12.62 4.84
N VAL A 198 9.65 -13.28 4.87
CA VAL A 198 10.23 -13.81 6.11
C VAL A 198 10.83 -12.67 6.94
N HIS A 199 11.44 -11.68 6.28
CA HIS A 199 11.90 -10.45 6.93
C HIS A 199 10.74 -9.62 7.51
N LEU A 200 9.58 -9.59 6.84
CA LEU A 200 8.37 -8.94 7.32
C LEU A 200 7.85 -9.63 8.58
N PHE A 201 7.72 -10.97 8.56
CA PHE A 201 7.39 -11.78 9.74
C PHE A 201 8.37 -11.52 10.90
N LEU A 202 9.67 -11.64 10.66
CA LEU A 202 10.72 -11.42 11.67
C LEU A 202 10.63 -10.03 12.29
N ARG A 203 10.33 -8.99 11.50
CA ARG A 203 10.09 -7.65 12.04
C ARG A 203 8.86 -7.63 12.94
N TRP A 204 7.72 -8.13 12.47
CA TRP A 204 6.47 -8.15 13.22
C TRP A 204 6.61 -8.84 14.59
N VAL A 205 7.29 -9.99 14.64
CA VAL A 205 7.43 -10.75 15.90
C VAL A 205 8.58 -10.28 16.79
N SER A 206 9.65 -9.67 16.26
CA SER A 206 10.83 -9.31 17.07
C SER A 206 10.93 -7.84 17.45
N ARG A 207 10.33 -6.93 16.66
CA ARG A 207 10.33 -5.50 16.96
C ARG A 207 9.25 -5.19 18.01
N ASP A 208 9.67 -4.60 19.11
CA ASP A 208 8.88 -4.31 20.33
C ASP A 208 8.18 -2.92 20.30
N GLU A 209 8.31 -2.17 19.22
CA GLU A 209 7.66 -0.88 19.03
C GLU A 209 6.41 -0.98 18.15
N TYR A 210 5.31 -0.36 18.60
CA TYR A 210 4.07 -0.25 17.82
C TYR A 210 4.36 0.24 16.38
N PRO A 211 3.80 -0.41 15.34
CA PRO A 211 2.69 -1.37 15.40
C PRO A 211 3.12 -2.85 15.50
N ASP A 212 4.41 -3.15 15.53
CA ASP A 212 4.90 -4.53 15.65
C ASP A 212 4.60 -5.10 17.07
N LEU A 213 4.84 -6.41 17.27
CA LEU A 213 4.27 -7.18 18.39
C LEU A 213 5.27 -7.51 19.51
N GLY A 214 6.58 -7.47 19.28
CA GLY A 214 7.60 -7.74 20.31
C GLY A 214 7.63 -9.15 20.91
N LEU A 215 6.93 -10.14 20.33
CA LEU A 215 6.83 -11.52 20.85
C LEU A 215 8.21 -12.20 21.09
N TRP A 216 9.21 -11.89 20.27
CA TRP A 216 10.54 -12.50 20.22
C TRP A 216 11.61 -11.54 20.77
N THR A 217 11.57 -11.31 22.09
CA THR A 217 12.48 -10.40 22.83
C THR A 217 13.98 -10.76 22.75
N PHE A 218 14.34 -11.94 22.25
CA PHE A 218 15.72 -12.41 22.12
C PHE A 218 16.39 -12.02 20.79
N ILE A 219 15.68 -11.38 19.85
CA ILE A 219 16.26 -10.86 18.60
C ILE A 219 16.28 -9.32 18.66
N PRO A 220 17.45 -8.68 18.84
CA PRO A 220 17.53 -7.22 18.90
C PRO A 220 17.22 -6.58 17.54
N LYS A 221 16.49 -5.45 17.58
CA LYS A 221 16.03 -4.68 16.41
C LYS A 221 17.14 -4.38 15.40
N SER A 222 18.34 -4.06 15.88
CA SER A 222 19.54 -3.78 15.08
C SER A 222 20.05 -4.95 14.21
N LYS A 223 19.66 -6.20 14.51
CA LYS A 223 19.98 -7.40 13.72
C LYS A 223 18.91 -7.74 12.68
N LEU A 224 17.73 -7.13 12.75
CA LEU A 224 16.69 -7.32 11.75
C LEU A 224 17.13 -6.78 10.38
N THR A 225 16.49 -7.29 9.34
CA THR A 225 16.72 -6.88 7.95
C THR A 225 15.40 -6.43 7.35
N VAL A 226 15.42 -5.30 6.63
CA VAL A 226 14.22 -4.66 6.10
C VAL A 226 13.51 -5.58 5.09
N PRO A 227 12.16 -5.64 5.08
CA PRO A 227 11.39 -6.41 4.09
C PRO A 227 11.40 -5.73 2.71
N LEU A 228 12.59 -5.58 2.11
CA LEU A 228 12.82 -4.78 0.91
C LEU A 228 11.89 -5.19 -0.24
N ASP A 229 11.14 -4.23 -0.76
CA ASP A 229 10.38 -4.32 -2.00
C ASP A 229 10.86 -3.26 -3.01
N SER A 230 10.27 -3.25 -4.20
CA SER A 230 10.63 -2.29 -5.24
C SER A 230 10.27 -0.83 -4.91
N ASN A 231 9.36 -0.58 -3.97
CA ASN A 231 9.00 0.77 -3.54
C ASN A 231 10.01 1.30 -2.52
N ILE A 232 10.34 0.52 -1.50
CA ILE A 232 11.39 0.83 -0.52
C ILE A 232 12.73 1.00 -1.24
N SER A 233 13.10 0.07 -2.14
CA SER A 233 14.34 0.10 -2.90
C SER A 233 14.46 1.37 -3.77
N ARG A 234 13.37 1.76 -4.43
CA ARG A 234 13.28 2.98 -5.24
C ARG A 234 13.34 4.24 -4.38
N THR A 235 12.49 4.37 -3.36
CA THR A 235 12.42 5.56 -2.51
C THR A 235 13.70 5.75 -1.72
N LEU A 236 14.21 4.72 -1.04
CA LEU A 236 15.42 4.82 -0.21
C LEU A 236 16.62 5.25 -1.06
N GLY A 237 16.85 4.61 -2.21
CA GLY A 237 17.93 4.99 -3.13
C GLY A 237 17.79 6.42 -3.64
N ARG A 238 16.61 6.82 -4.12
CA ARG A 238 16.36 8.19 -4.60
C ARG A 238 16.55 9.22 -3.50
N VAL A 239 16.22 8.88 -2.26
CA VAL A 239 16.41 9.75 -1.09
C VAL A 239 17.88 9.91 -0.74
N THR A 240 18.62 8.81 -0.59
CA THR A 240 19.98 8.83 0.02
C THR A 240 21.13 8.85 -1.00
N LYS A 241 20.91 8.32 -2.21
CA LYS A 241 21.88 8.27 -3.32
C LYS A 241 21.51 9.15 -4.51
N GLY A 242 20.22 9.41 -4.72
CA GLY A 242 19.70 10.11 -5.92
C GLY A 242 19.33 9.16 -7.08
N SER A 243 19.56 7.85 -6.92
CA SER A 243 19.26 6.81 -7.91
C SER A 243 18.67 5.57 -7.23
N GLU A 244 17.92 4.74 -7.96
CA GLU A 244 17.23 3.59 -7.35
C GLU A 244 18.20 2.48 -6.91
N LEU A 245 17.94 1.87 -5.74
CA LEU A 245 18.61 0.62 -5.38
C LEU A 245 17.99 -0.54 -6.19
N PRO A 246 18.78 -1.54 -6.61
CA PRO A 246 18.24 -2.71 -7.31
C PRO A 246 17.49 -3.63 -6.31
N ALA A 247 16.30 -4.10 -6.67
CA ALA A 247 15.47 -4.97 -5.81
C ALA A 247 15.98 -6.44 -5.73
N ASN A 248 17.26 -6.62 -5.40
CA ASN A 248 17.96 -7.90 -5.33
C ASN A 248 18.90 -7.97 -4.10
N ARG A 249 19.69 -9.04 -3.97
CA ARG A 249 20.59 -9.23 -2.80
C ARG A 249 21.68 -8.15 -2.66
N LYS A 250 22.10 -7.50 -3.76
CA LYS A 250 23.04 -6.37 -3.71
C LYS A 250 22.37 -5.14 -3.11
N GLY A 251 21.20 -4.76 -3.63
CA GLY A 251 20.45 -3.62 -3.08
C GLY A 251 19.90 -3.85 -1.68
N LEU A 252 19.66 -5.11 -1.26
CA LEU A 252 19.34 -5.42 0.14
C LEU A 252 20.49 -5.09 1.10
N ARG A 253 21.74 -5.41 0.73
CA ARG A 253 22.90 -5.01 1.52
C ARG A 253 23.03 -3.49 1.57
N GLU A 254 23.04 -2.84 0.40
CA GLU A 254 23.15 -1.37 0.31
C GLU A 254 22.01 -0.64 1.05
N ALA A 255 20.78 -1.18 1.03
CA ALA A 255 19.66 -0.67 1.81
C ALA A 255 19.91 -0.81 3.31
N MET A 256 20.37 -1.96 3.78
CA MET A 256 20.66 -2.17 5.20
C MET A 256 21.84 -1.34 5.70
N ASP A 257 22.89 -1.17 4.89
CA ASP A 257 24.03 -0.32 5.24
C ASP A 257 23.60 1.15 5.33
N THR A 258 22.76 1.61 4.39
CA THR A 258 22.13 2.93 4.43
C THR A 258 21.24 3.12 5.66
N LEU A 259 20.39 2.13 5.97
CA LEU A 259 19.44 2.21 7.09
C LEU A 259 20.13 2.16 8.45
N ARG A 260 21.20 1.37 8.61
CA ARG A 260 22.03 1.37 9.83
C ARG A 260 22.78 2.69 10.04
N ALA A 261 23.20 3.35 8.95
CA ALA A 261 23.79 4.69 9.05
C ALA A 261 22.77 5.76 9.47
N ILE A 262 21.49 5.59 9.12
CA ILE A 262 20.40 6.48 9.56
C ILE A 262 19.98 6.17 11.01
N ASN A 263 19.74 4.89 11.33
CA ASN A 263 19.36 4.44 12.67
C ASN A 263 19.99 3.06 12.95
N PRO A 264 21.10 2.98 13.72
CA PRO A 264 21.77 1.71 13.99
C PRO A 264 20.99 0.81 14.95
N GLU A 265 20.19 1.39 15.86
CA GLU A 265 19.42 0.67 16.88
C GLU A 265 18.18 0.00 16.29
N ASP A 266 17.50 0.68 15.36
CA ASP A 266 16.33 0.16 14.66
C ASP A 266 16.37 0.54 13.16
N PRO A 267 17.16 -0.19 12.34
CA PRO A 267 17.28 0.07 10.90
C PRO A 267 16.04 -0.35 10.11
N VAL A 268 15.07 -1.05 10.73
CA VAL A 268 13.88 -1.59 10.04
C VAL A 268 12.61 -0.76 10.26
N LYS A 269 12.65 0.22 11.17
CA LYS A 269 11.55 1.13 11.56
C LYS A 269 10.80 1.80 10.40
N TYR A 270 11.49 2.15 9.32
CA TYR A 270 11.01 3.12 8.33
C TYR A 270 10.42 2.51 7.04
N ASP A 271 10.28 1.19 6.96
CA ASP A 271 9.89 0.49 5.72
C ASP A 271 8.52 0.94 5.17
N PHE A 272 7.54 1.16 6.05
CA PHE A 272 6.20 1.61 5.67
C PHE A 272 6.16 3.08 5.25
N ILE A 273 7.14 3.89 5.67
CA ILE A 273 7.30 5.28 5.28
C ILE A 273 7.96 5.33 3.89
N LEU A 274 9.01 4.53 3.70
CA LEU A 274 9.79 4.46 2.45
C LEU A 274 9.00 3.78 1.30
N SER A 275 8.17 2.79 1.59
CA SER A 275 7.26 2.21 0.60
C SER A 275 6.15 3.17 0.16
N ARG A 276 5.70 4.07 1.06
CA ARG A 276 4.48 4.86 0.84
C ARG A 276 4.51 5.76 -0.39
N PRO A 277 5.56 6.54 -0.72
CA PRO A 277 5.59 7.34 -1.94
C PRO A 277 5.45 6.49 -3.22
N GLY A 278 5.99 5.26 -3.22
CA GLY A 278 5.85 4.33 -4.34
C GLY A 278 4.44 3.75 -4.45
N ILE A 279 3.85 3.37 -3.31
CA ILE A 279 2.46 2.89 -3.22
C ILE A 279 1.51 4.01 -3.69
N LEU A 280 1.59 5.20 -3.11
CA LEU A 280 0.76 6.37 -3.43
C LEU A 280 0.94 6.93 -4.85
N GLY A 281 1.77 6.30 -5.69
CA GLY A 281 1.98 6.72 -7.07
C GLY A 281 2.83 7.96 -7.24
N TRP A 282 3.31 8.62 -6.18
CA TRP A 282 4.13 9.84 -6.29
C TRP A 282 5.55 9.52 -6.77
N CYS A 283 6.17 8.49 -6.21
CA CYS A 283 7.50 8.04 -6.60
C CYS A 283 7.35 6.97 -7.70
N LYS A 284 7.11 7.40 -8.94
CA LYS A 284 6.92 6.53 -10.12
C LYS A 284 8.25 5.94 -10.58
N LYS A 285 8.22 4.82 -11.34
CA LYS A 285 9.43 4.17 -11.87
C LYS A 285 10.27 5.11 -12.72
N ASP A 286 9.62 5.89 -13.58
CA ASP A 286 10.28 7.00 -14.28
C ASP A 286 10.27 8.25 -13.37
N MET A 287 11.44 8.85 -13.21
CA MET A 287 11.62 10.08 -12.43
C MET A 287 10.87 11.26 -13.05
N ASN A 288 10.82 11.36 -14.37
CA ASN A 288 10.21 12.48 -15.10
C ASN A 288 8.70 12.59 -14.87
N PHE A 289 8.06 11.49 -14.49
CA PHE A 289 6.65 11.44 -14.13
C PHE A 289 6.42 11.44 -12.62
N SER A 290 7.46 11.45 -11.78
CA SER A 290 7.30 11.40 -10.33
C SER A 290 6.79 12.74 -9.77
N ASP A 291 5.79 12.67 -8.89
CA ASP A 291 5.09 13.83 -8.31
C ASP A 291 5.86 14.37 -7.10
N CYS A 292 7.14 14.70 -7.30
CA CYS A 292 8.07 15.10 -6.25
C CYS A 292 7.58 16.32 -5.45
N ASP A 293 6.82 17.23 -6.07
CA ASP A 293 6.29 18.46 -5.46
C ASP A 293 5.27 18.23 -4.33
N ILE A 294 4.67 17.04 -4.24
CA ILE A 294 3.73 16.65 -3.15
C ILE A 294 4.30 15.54 -2.24
N CYS A 295 5.51 15.05 -2.53
CA CYS A 295 6.13 14.00 -1.75
C CYS A 295 6.68 14.54 -0.42
N PHE A 296 6.22 14.00 0.71
CA PHE A 296 6.70 14.42 2.04
C PHE A 296 8.23 14.24 2.22
N LEU A 297 8.88 13.35 1.47
CA LEU A 297 10.34 13.18 1.51
C LEU A 297 11.11 14.20 0.65
N LYS A 298 10.47 15.11 -0.11
CA LYS A 298 11.15 15.98 -1.09
C LYS A 298 12.34 16.74 -0.50
N ASN A 299 12.17 17.35 0.66
CA ASN A 299 13.19 18.17 1.32
C ASN A 299 14.41 17.36 1.80
N TYR A 300 14.30 16.04 1.86
CA TYR A 300 15.38 15.11 2.19
C TYR A 300 15.84 14.27 0.99
N CYS A 301 15.13 14.35 -0.14
CA CYS A 301 15.34 13.45 -1.26
C CYS A 301 16.34 14.02 -2.27
N LYS A 302 17.53 13.42 -2.40
CA LYS A 302 18.56 13.88 -3.35
C LYS A 302 18.03 13.98 -4.78
N ALA A 303 17.26 13.00 -5.24
CA ALA A 303 16.62 13.08 -6.57
C ALA A 303 15.44 14.09 -6.60
N GLY A 304 14.62 14.13 -5.54
CA GLY A 304 13.46 15.02 -5.47
C GLY A 304 13.81 16.51 -5.44
N LYS A 305 15.03 16.84 -5.02
CA LYS A 305 15.60 18.21 -5.06
C LYS A 305 16.02 18.65 -6.46
N THR A 306 16.51 17.74 -7.31
CA THR A 306 17.00 18.06 -8.66
C THR A 306 15.89 18.09 -9.72
N VAL A 307 14.77 17.42 -9.48
CA VAL A 307 13.58 17.52 -10.34
C VAL A 307 13.04 18.94 -10.33
N ARG A 308 13.15 19.63 -11.49
CA ARG A 308 12.50 20.92 -11.73
C ARG A 308 11.02 20.79 -11.42
N SER A 309 10.52 21.67 -10.57
CA SER A 309 9.13 21.63 -10.12
C SER A 309 8.20 21.91 -11.30
N LYS A 310 7.53 20.86 -11.80
CA LYS A 310 6.45 21.01 -12.78
C LYS A 310 5.41 22.01 -12.26
N ARG A 311 5.17 22.05 -10.94
CA ARG A 311 4.27 23.03 -10.31
C ARG A 311 4.76 24.48 -10.41
N LYS A 312 6.08 24.75 -10.44
CA LYS A 312 6.61 26.10 -10.72
C LYS A 312 6.36 26.50 -12.17
N ASP A 313 6.72 25.65 -13.13
CA ASP A 313 6.49 25.92 -14.56
C ASP A 313 4.99 26.06 -14.88
N LEU A 314 4.14 25.28 -14.20
CA LEU A 314 2.69 25.37 -14.19
C LEU A 314 2.22 26.72 -13.62
N ILE A 315 2.69 27.14 -12.44
CA ILE A 315 2.35 28.43 -11.81
C ILE A 315 2.81 29.62 -12.67
N GLU A 316 3.94 29.50 -13.36
CA GLU A 316 4.49 30.55 -14.22
C GLU A 316 3.65 30.72 -15.50
N LYS A 317 3.23 29.60 -16.13
CA LYS A 317 2.26 29.61 -17.24
C LYS A 317 0.87 30.08 -16.80
N ILE A 318 0.42 29.73 -15.59
CA ILE A 318 -0.82 30.25 -14.97
C ILE A 318 -0.77 31.78 -14.78
N ARG A 319 0.40 32.33 -14.44
CA ARG A 319 0.61 33.78 -14.24
C ARG A 319 0.60 34.58 -15.55
N GLN A 320 0.83 33.94 -16.70
CA GLN A 320 0.83 34.57 -18.02
C GLN A 320 -0.59 34.90 -18.56
N GLY A 321 -1.62 34.91 -17.70
CA GLY A 321 -2.90 35.57 -17.97
C GLY A 321 -4.14 34.68 -17.94
N HIS A 322 -4.00 33.37 -18.23
CA HIS A 322 -5.16 32.49 -18.48
C HIS A 322 -5.17 31.23 -17.57
N PRO A 323 -5.32 31.40 -16.24
CA PRO A 323 -5.29 30.29 -15.27
C PRO A 323 -6.37 29.23 -15.50
N HIS A 324 -7.54 29.62 -16.02
CA HIS A 324 -8.66 28.73 -16.29
C HIS A 324 -8.36 27.85 -17.51
N GLU A 325 -8.15 28.45 -18.69
CA GLU A 325 -7.76 27.77 -19.94
C GLU A 325 -6.59 26.81 -19.76
N TYR A 326 -5.53 27.25 -19.09
CA TYR A 326 -4.36 26.42 -18.87
C TYR A 326 -4.68 25.21 -17.98
N GLY A 327 -5.57 25.37 -16.99
CA GLY A 327 -6.13 24.25 -16.24
C GLY A 327 -6.89 23.26 -17.13
N LYS A 328 -7.67 23.74 -18.11
CA LYS A 328 -8.39 22.86 -19.08
C LYS A 328 -7.41 22.06 -19.92
N GLN A 329 -6.35 22.71 -20.41
CA GLN A 329 -5.30 22.05 -21.22
C GLN A 329 -4.56 20.97 -20.43
N VAL A 330 -4.16 21.25 -19.18
CA VAL A 330 -3.48 20.28 -18.31
C VAL A 330 -4.39 19.11 -17.94
N MET A 331 -5.65 19.39 -17.58
CA MET A 331 -6.67 18.36 -17.34
C MET A 331 -6.82 17.44 -18.56
N LYS A 332 -6.98 17.99 -19.76
CA LYS A 332 -7.05 17.25 -21.03
C LYS A 332 -5.80 16.41 -21.30
N GLN A 333 -4.60 16.92 -21.02
CA GLN A 333 -3.35 16.17 -21.19
C GLN A 333 -3.25 14.98 -20.22
N GLU A 334 -3.60 15.17 -18.94
CA GLU A 334 -3.61 14.10 -17.94
C GLU A 334 -4.63 13.00 -18.30
N LEU A 335 -5.82 13.36 -18.81
CA LEU A 335 -6.80 12.37 -19.30
C LEU A 335 -6.27 11.58 -20.50
N ASN A 336 -5.70 12.25 -21.50
CA ASN A 336 -5.11 11.57 -22.66
C ASN A 336 -3.94 10.63 -22.29
N GLN A 337 -3.17 10.94 -21.25
CA GLN A 337 -2.11 10.06 -20.75
C GLN A 337 -2.66 8.88 -19.93
N ARG A 338 -3.69 9.12 -19.12
CA ARG A 338 -4.27 8.15 -18.20
C ARG A 338 -5.18 7.13 -18.90
N TYR A 339 -5.86 7.53 -19.97
CA TYR A 339 -6.82 6.71 -20.72
C TYR A 339 -6.33 6.48 -22.15
N LYS A 340 -5.96 5.23 -22.46
CA LYS A 340 -5.55 4.85 -23.83
C LYS A 340 -6.74 5.00 -24.79
N LYS A 341 -6.49 5.58 -25.97
CA LYS A 341 -7.46 5.78 -27.08
C LYS A 341 -8.64 6.73 -26.79
N ILE A 342 -8.65 7.48 -25.70
CA ILE A 342 -9.69 8.49 -25.44
C ILE A 342 -9.55 9.69 -26.41
N ARG A 343 -10.66 10.31 -26.81
CA ARG A 343 -10.66 11.62 -27.49
C ARG A 343 -11.18 12.68 -26.53
N CYS A 344 -10.41 13.75 -26.33
CA CYS A 344 -10.76 14.85 -25.42
C CYS A 344 -10.81 16.21 -26.12
N TRP A 345 -11.85 16.99 -25.84
CA TRP A 345 -12.10 18.35 -26.30
C TRP A 345 -12.17 19.29 -25.09
N THR A 346 -11.83 20.56 -25.28
CA THR A 346 -12.09 21.62 -24.30
C THR A 346 -13.36 22.33 -24.70
N GLU A 347 -14.21 22.66 -23.72
CA GLU A 347 -15.45 23.41 -23.92
C GLU A 347 -16.42 22.86 -25.00
N LYS A 348 -16.53 21.53 -25.16
CA LYS A 348 -17.52 20.91 -26.05
C LYS A 348 -18.91 21.11 -25.45
N THR A 349 -19.78 21.82 -26.15
CA THR A 349 -21.19 21.94 -25.78
C THR A 349 -21.84 20.56 -25.80
N ILE A 350 -22.51 20.18 -24.72
CA ILE A 350 -23.29 18.93 -24.62
C ILE A 350 -24.80 19.16 -24.73
N ASP A 351 -25.25 20.38 -24.42
CA ASP A 351 -26.61 20.87 -24.60
C ASP A 351 -26.63 22.41 -24.71
N HIS A 352 -27.74 23.01 -25.16
CA HIS A 352 -27.94 24.45 -25.35
C HIS A 352 -27.56 25.35 -24.16
N SER A 353 -27.41 24.81 -22.93
CA SER A 353 -26.92 25.54 -21.75
C SER A 353 -25.80 24.84 -20.96
N LEU A 354 -25.26 23.71 -21.46
CA LEU A 354 -24.29 22.89 -20.73
C LEU A 354 -22.99 22.71 -21.54
N ARG A 355 -21.89 23.21 -20.98
CA ARG A 355 -20.56 23.26 -21.61
C ARG A 355 -19.48 23.00 -20.55
N PRO A 356 -19.09 21.74 -20.30
CA PRO A 356 -17.97 21.41 -19.40
C PRO A 356 -16.63 21.92 -19.95
N ASP A 357 -15.74 22.35 -19.07
CA ASP A 357 -14.40 22.84 -19.44
C ASP A 357 -13.56 21.80 -20.22
N VAL A 358 -13.67 20.52 -19.88
CA VAL A 358 -13.15 19.40 -20.68
C VAL A 358 -14.23 18.34 -20.85
N TYR A 359 -14.30 17.74 -22.03
CA TYR A 359 -15.20 16.63 -22.33
C TYR A 359 -14.43 15.58 -23.12
N CYS A 360 -14.63 14.30 -22.82
CA CYS A 360 -13.96 13.20 -23.49
C CYS A 360 -14.89 12.02 -23.78
N GLU A 361 -14.67 11.35 -24.91
CA GLU A 361 -15.39 10.15 -25.35
C GLU A 361 -14.43 8.97 -25.60
N ASN A 362 -14.87 7.78 -25.18
CA ASN A 362 -14.41 6.47 -25.63
C ASN A 362 -15.62 5.50 -25.54
N GLU A 363 -15.47 4.32 -24.94
CA GLU A 363 -16.57 3.41 -24.57
C GLU A 363 -17.54 4.00 -23.51
N GLY A 364 -17.17 5.12 -22.90
CA GLY A 364 -18.01 5.93 -22.01
C GLY A 364 -17.61 7.41 -22.07
N ILE A 365 -18.34 8.26 -21.35
CA ILE A 365 -18.06 9.71 -21.28
C ILE A 365 -17.25 10.06 -20.02
N ILE A 366 -16.33 11.02 -20.16
CA ILE A 366 -15.70 11.73 -19.04
C ILE A 366 -15.91 13.23 -19.25
N VAL A 367 -16.39 13.94 -18.22
CA VAL A 367 -16.43 15.42 -18.24
C VAL A 367 -15.44 16.01 -17.24
N ALA A 368 -15.10 17.28 -17.35
CA ALA A 368 -14.37 17.98 -16.31
C ALA A 368 -14.64 19.48 -16.27
N GLU A 369 -14.39 20.07 -15.10
CA GLU A 369 -14.43 21.50 -14.82
C GLU A 369 -13.09 21.99 -14.25
N VAL A 370 -12.91 23.31 -14.24
CA VAL A 370 -11.76 24.00 -13.69
C VAL A 370 -12.26 25.26 -12.97
N LYS A 371 -11.73 25.55 -11.79
CA LYS A 371 -12.08 26.71 -10.97
C LYS A 371 -10.83 27.41 -10.48
N VAL A 372 -10.82 28.74 -10.52
CA VAL A 372 -9.61 29.55 -10.23
C VAL A 372 -9.74 30.23 -8.88
N LEU A 373 -9.03 29.72 -7.87
CA LEU A 373 -9.01 30.30 -6.53
C LEU A 373 -7.99 31.43 -6.43
N LYS A 374 -8.50 32.67 -6.37
CA LYS A 374 -7.73 33.90 -6.16
C LYS A 374 -7.50 34.24 -4.67
N LYS A 375 -8.31 33.67 -3.77
CA LYS A 375 -8.29 33.85 -2.31
C LYS A 375 -8.63 32.51 -1.63
N LYS A 376 -8.32 32.36 -0.33
CA LYS A 376 -8.74 31.20 0.47
C LYS A 376 -10.24 31.32 0.78
N PRO A 377 -11.09 30.33 0.43
CA PRO A 377 -12.50 30.34 0.84
C PRO A 377 -12.59 30.27 2.37
N ARG A 378 -13.53 31.01 2.95
CA ARG A 378 -13.82 31.06 4.39
C ARG A 378 -14.88 30.04 4.80
N LYS A 379 -15.74 29.62 3.87
CA LYS A 379 -16.81 28.63 4.07
C LYS A 379 -16.84 27.63 2.91
N VAL A 380 -17.34 26.42 3.16
CA VAL A 380 -17.50 25.37 2.12
C VAL A 380 -18.50 25.78 1.04
N SER A 381 -19.49 26.61 1.39
CA SER A 381 -20.46 27.20 0.44
C SER A 381 -19.84 28.20 -0.57
N GLU A 382 -18.59 28.61 -0.38
CA GLU A 382 -17.85 29.49 -1.31
C GLU A 382 -17.07 28.68 -2.37
N ILE A 383 -17.27 27.36 -2.42
CA ILE A 383 -16.56 26.43 -3.31
C ILE A 383 -17.44 26.14 -4.54
N GLU A 384 -17.33 26.98 -5.57
CA GLU A 384 -18.04 26.83 -6.84
C GLU A 384 -17.64 25.59 -7.63
N GLY A 385 -18.58 25.02 -8.41
CA GLY A 385 -18.35 23.91 -9.34
C GLY A 385 -18.88 22.50 -8.96
N PRO A 386 -19.02 22.09 -7.67
CA PRO A 386 -19.68 20.81 -7.31
C PRO A 386 -21.15 20.73 -7.76
N GLU A 387 -21.77 21.85 -8.13
CA GLU A 387 -23.12 21.92 -8.68
C GLU A 387 -23.14 21.89 -10.22
N GLN A 388 -22.10 22.44 -10.88
CA GLN A 388 -22.06 22.55 -12.33
C GLN A 388 -21.95 21.19 -13.01
N ILE A 389 -21.04 20.34 -12.52
CA ILE A 389 -20.95 18.99 -13.06
C ILE A 389 -22.19 18.16 -12.69
N ALA A 390 -22.91 18.48 -11.59
CA ALA A 390 -24.12 17.76 -11.18
C ALA A 390 -25.20 17.85 -12.26
N ARG A 391 -25.28 19.02 -12.90
CA ARG A 391 -26.09 19.26 -14.09
C ARG A 391 -25.58 18.48 -15.30
N TYR A 392 -24.26 18.45 -15.55
CA TYR A 392 -23.68 17.70 -16.66
C TYR A 392 -24.02 16.21 -16.62
N ILE A 393 -23.81 15.50 -15.50
CA ILE A 393 -24.13 14.07 -15.50
C ILE A 393 -25.63 13.82 -15.49
N SER A 394 -26.41 14.60 -14.76
CA SER A 394 -27.89 14.44 -14.77
C SER A 394 -28.43 14.55 -16.20
N TYR A 395 -27.90 15.49 -16.99
CA TYR A 395 -28.18 15.57 -18.42
C TYR A 395 -27.67 14.35 -19.21
N ILE A 396 -26.40 13.95 -19.03
CA ILE A 396 -25.79 12.84 -19.79
C ILE A 396 -26.52 11.51 -19.54
N GLN A 397 -27.02 11.28 -18.32
CA GLN A 397 -27.90 10.16 -18.00
C GLN A 397 -29.28 10.30 -18.64
N SER A 398 -29.89 11.49 -18.66
CA SER A 398 -31.21 11.68 -19.30
C SER A 398 -31.21 11.40 -20.81
N ILE A 399 -30.06 11.56 -21.49
CA ILE A 399 -29.89 11.20 -22.92
C ILE A 399 -29.40 9.75 -23.12
N GLY A 400 -29.51 8.89 -22.11
CA GLY A 400 -29.22 7.46 -22.20
C GLY A 400 -27.74 7.09 -22.34
N LYS A 401 -26.80 8.02 -22.05
CA LYS A 401 -25.37 7.76 -22.14
C LYS A 401 -24.75 7.48 -20.77
N GLN A 402 -23.77 6.58 -20.72
CA GLN A 402 -23.04 6.28 -19.50
C GLN A 402 -21.85 7.24 -19.30
N ILE A 403 -21.83 7.94 -18.17
CA ILE A 403 -20.60 8.56 -17.68
C ILE A 403 -19.77 7.51 -16.95
N GLU A 404 -18.50 7.43 -17.31
CA GLU A 404 -17.52 6.60 -16.60
C GLU A 404 -17.04 7.34 -15.33
N ARG A 405 -16.77 8.65 -15.47
CA ARG A 405 -16.12 9.54 -14.49
C ARG A 405 -16.37 11.01 -14.81
N SER A 406 -15.92 11.92 -13.93
CA SER A 406 -15.61 13.30 -14.30
C SER A 406 -14.37 13.84 -13.55
N TYR A 407 -14.09 15.15 -13.56
CA TYR A 407 -13.00 15.82 -12.84
C TYR A 407 -13.33 17.32 -12.57
N LEU A 408 -12.84 17.98 -11.51
CA LEU A 408 -13.02 19.45 -11.30
C LEU A 408 -11.85 20.09 -10.57
N THR A 409 -10.92 20.60 -11.35
CA THR A 409 -9.62 21.15 -10.93
C THR A 409 -9.76 22.46 -10.17
N TYR A 410 -9.02 22.66 -9.07
CA TYR A 410 -8.86 24.00 -8.47
C TYR A 410 -7.45 24.57 -8.69
N VAL A 411 -7.39 25.62 -9.51
CA VAL A 411 -6.17 26.35 -9.88
C VAL A 411 -5.96 27.49 -8.89
N VAL A 412 -4.96 27.35 -8.01
CA VAL A 412 -4.65 28.35 -6.98
C VAL A 412 -3.56 29.31 -7.46
N THR A 413 -3.86 30.60 -7.50
CA THR A 413 -2.96 31.62 -8.10
C THR A 413 -2.03 32.34 -7.12
N LYS A 414 -2.24 32.21 -5.80
CA LYS A 414 -1.36 32.79 -4.76
C LYS A 414 -0.63 31.72 -3.93
N THR A 415 0.70 31.83 -3.85
CA THR A 415 1.58 30.90 -3.13
C THR A 415 1.47 30.96 -1.61
N THR A 416 0.91 32.03 -1.05
CA THR A 416 0.71 32.19 0.41
C THR A 416 -0.47 31.39 0.97
N LEU A 417 -1.33 30.78 0.14
CA LEU A 417 -2.49 30.01 0.61
C LEU A 417 -2.13 28.71 1.36
N TRP A 418 -0.93 28.15 1.18
CA TRP A 418 -0.63 26.75 1.52
C TRP A 418 0.73 26.58 2.20
N ARG A 419 1.00 27.38 3.24
CA ARG A 419 2.32 27.37 3.91
C ARG A 419 2.46 26.37 5.06
N ASN A 420 1.37 25.81 5.59
CA ASN A 420 1.42 24.98 6.79
C ASN A 420 1.12 23.49 6.54
N LEU A 421 1.99 22.61 7.05
CA LEU A 421 1.76 21.15 7.07
C LEU A 421 0.49 20.79 7.86
N ASN A 422 0.20 21.53 8.94
CA ASN A 422 -1.03 21.37 9.72
C ASN A 422 -2.30 21.67 8.91
N GLU A 423 -2.24 22.54 7.89
CA GLU A 423 -3.40 22.78 7.01
C GLU A 423 -3.62 21.58 6.08
N VAL A 424 -2.55 20.96 5.58
CA VAL A 424 -2.62 19.72 4.78
C VAL A 424 -3.11 18.54 5.64
N GLU A 425 -2.64 18.42 6.88
CA GLU A 425 -3.07 17.39 7.83
C GLU A 425 -4.54 17.58 8.23
N ARG A 426 -4.96 18.82 8.52
CA ARG A 426 -6.35 19.19 8.79
C ARG A 426 -7.27 18.93 7.59
N MET A 427 -6.81 19.22 6.37
CA MET A 427 -7.51 18.91 5.11
C MET A 427 -7.66 17.40 4.85
N ILE A 428 -6.65 16.61 5.20
CA ILE A 428 -6.71 15.14 5.20
C ILE A 428 -7.77 14.61 6.20
N HIS A 429 -8.02 15.33 7.30
CA HIS A 429 -9.02 15.00 8.31
C HIS A 429 -10.43 15.55 8.00
N GLU A 430 -10.56 16.76 7.46
CA GLU A 430 -11.81 17.45 7.12
C GLU A 430 -12.31 17.14 5.68
N LYS A 431 -11.71 16.16 5.00
CA LYS A 431 -12.01 15.72 3.61
C LYS A 431 -11.92 16.79 2.51
N LEU A 432 -11.31 17.94 2.78
CA LEU A 432 -11.05 18.96 1.76
C LEU A 432 -9.70 18.67 1.09
N PHE A 433 -9.68 18.31 -0.19
CA PHE A 433 -8.45 17.97 -0.91
C PHE A 433 -8.13 18.97 -2.02
N TYR A 434 -6.99 18.82 -2.70
CA TYR A 434 -6.78 19.45 -4.00
C TYR A 434 -7.75 18.80 -4.99
N LEU A 435 -8.86 19.50 -5.23
CA LEU A 435 -10.06 18.89 -5.76
C LEU A 435 -9.96 18.63 -7.26
N PHE A 436 -10.47 17.45 -7.63
CA PHE A 436 -11.09 17.11 -8.92
C PHE A 436 -12.46 16.48 -8.62
N ILE A 437 -13.55 17.27 -8.71
CA ILE A 437 -14.94 16.94 -8.31
C ILE A 437 -15.82 16.34 -9.42
N ASN A 438 -16.67 15.41 -9.00
CA ASN A 438 -18.02 15.08 -9.43
C ASN A 438 -18.89 15.30 -8.16
N ALA A 439 -20.14 15.70 -8.12
CA ALA A 439 -21.02 16.29 -9.09
C ALA A 439 -21.65 15.35 -10.14
N GLN A 440 -22.24 14.23 -9.70
CA GLN A 440 -23.68 14.07 -9.93
C GLN A 440 -24.39 14.36 -8.60
N HIS A 441 -25.66 13.99 -8.43
CA HIS A 441 -26.11 13.59 -7.10
C HIS A 441 -26.08 12.05 -6.97
N PRO A 442 -25.40 11.50 -5.94
CA PRO A 442 -24.51 12.20 -5.01
C PRO A 442 -23.19 12.63 -5.66
N PRO A 443 -22.56 13.72 -5.20
CA PRO A 443 -21.32 14.18 -5.80
C PRO A 443 -20.11 13.25 -5.51
N GLU A 444 -19.57 12.59 -6.54
CA GLU A 444 -18.36 11.74 -6.46
C GLU A 444 -16.99 12.46 -6.58
N ILE A 445 -16.09 12.28 -5.63
CA ILE A 445 -14.68 12.68 -5.85
C ILE A 445 -13.99 11.64 -6.75
N ILE A 446 -13.43 12.05 -7.90
CA ILE A 446 -12.85 11.12 -8.90
C ILE A 446 -11.33 10.97 -8.76
N GLY A 447 -10.75 11.77 -7.86
CA GLY A 447 -9.36 11.59 -7.46
C GLY A 447 -8.93 12.49 -6.32
N VAL A 448 -9.05 11.98 -5.09
CA VAL A 448 -7.92 12.10 -4.15
C VAL A 448 -6.94 10.99 -4.52
N PHE A 449 -5.65 11.26 -4.67
CA PHE A 449 -4.71 10.17 -4.91
C PHE A 449 -4.29 9.47 -3.62
N ILE A 450 -4.98 8.38 -3.30
CA ILE A 450 -4.44 7.20 -2.59
C ILE A 450 -4.94 5.95 -3.37
N PRO A 451 -4.14 4.87 -3.52
CA PRO A 451 -4.49 3.76 -4.41
C PRO A 451 -5.61 2.86 -3.89
N GLN A 452 -6.10 2.04 -4.83
CA GLN A 452 -7.25 1.12 -4.82
C GLN A 452 -7.28 0.10 -3.63
N GLU A 453 -8.33 -0.70 -3.36
CA GLU A 453 -9.01 -1.64 -4.27
C GLU A 453 -10.36 -2.24 -3.76
N ASN A 454 -11.32 -2.42 -4.69
CA ASN A 454 -12.53 -3.30 -4.68
C ASN A 454 -13.76 -3.02 -3.77
N THR A 455 -14.92 -2.73 -4.41
CA THR A 455 -16.22 -3.36 -4.08
C THR A 455 -17.10 -3.53 -5.32
N LYS A 456 -17.56 -4.77 -5.61
CA LYS A 456 -18.69 -5.04 -6.52
C LYS A 456 -19.99 -5.08 -5.71
N LYS A 457 -20.63 -3.93 -5.52
CA LYS A 457 -22.08 -3.72 -5.27
C LYS A 457 -22.29 -2.25 -4.87
N LEU A 458 -22.66 -1.41 -5.83
CA LEU A 458 -23.30 -0.12 -5.54
C LEU A 458 -24.78 -0.38 -5.24
N LYS A 459 -25.08 -0.78 -4.01
CA LYS A 459 -26.40 -0.63 -3.39
C LYS A 459 -26.17 -0.16 -1.96
N GLU A 460 -26.77 0.98 -1.64
CA GLU A 460 -26.76 1.67 -0.33
C GLU A 460 -25.39 2.10 0.21
N VAL A 461 -24.99 3.32 -0.16
CA VAL A 461 -24.09 4.13 0.67
C VAL A 461 -24.92 4.71 1.82
N LYS A 462 -24.77 4.19 3.04
CA LYS A 462 -25.33 4.86 4.22
C LYS A 462 -24.52 6.12 4.53
N LEU A 463 -25.25 7.23 4.61
CA LEU A 463 -24.74 8.56 4.95
C LEU A 463 -24.10 8.55 6.34
N VAL A 464 -22.89 9.09 6.49
CA VAL A 464 -22.45 9.61 7.79
C VAL A 464 -22.97 11.03 7.88
N GLN A 465 -24.10 11.18 8.57
CA GLN A 465 -24.62 12.48 8.98
C GLN A 465 -23.67 13.03 10.05
N ILE A 466 -23.04 14.17 9.78
CA ILE A 466 -22.28 14.91 10.80
C ILE A 466 -23.28 15.81 11.52
N SER A 467 -23.69 15.35 12.70
CA SER A 467 -23.46 16.12 13.93
C SER A 467 -21.99 16.01 14.30
#